data_AF-A0A9P9SPA4-F1
#
_entry.id   AF-A0A9P9SPA4-F1
#
_cell.length_a   1.000
_cell.length_b   1.000
_cell.length_c   1.000
_cell.angle_alpha   90.00
_cell.angle_beta   90.00
_cell.angle_gamma   90.00
#
_symmetry.space_group_name_H-M   'P 1'
#
loop_
_entity.id
_entity.type
_entity.pdbx_description
1 polymer ?
#
loop_
_entity_poly.entity_id
_entity_poly.type
_entity_poly.pdbx_seq_one_letter_code
_entity_poly.pdbx_strand_id
1 'polypeptide(L)'
;MQLQSILFSLLLTTSVAAKADKPISEKSQCKQIRKLQKFVDLASNTTKLQELTNNNATKVAQLQAEASTASTQLTSLQSNATLISACAVINASQEQEDRCEETFKLQAFIAFASNTTALAAKTNNNATKIASIQAKASTAATKLQSLMGNSTLQAACPTILQKDECKGMMQLAQFVAKVNNQTVLDKVTKGNSTKADKIKTEAVQAQAMLTELQSNKTFMDACKALGMTVGSGRGIDSGASTEAATTSGKSSGTIVRVGSIQFTMLSTILVVAAGMFLL
;
A
#
# COMPACT_ATOMS: atom_id res chain seq x y z
N MET A 1 -32.63 18.32 14.98
CA MET A 1 -31.17 18.26 14.78
C MET A 1 -30.45 17.94 16.10
N GLN A 2 -30.63 16.75 16.69
CA GLN A 2 -29.99 16.39 17.99
C GLN A 2 -29.77 14.87 18.17
N LEU A 3 -29.43 14.11 17.11
CA LEU A 3 -29.37 12.64 17.23
C LEU A 3 -28.19 11.95 16.53
N GLN A 4 -27.09 12.67 16.28
CA GLN A 4 -25.91 12.08 15.62
C GLN A 4 -24.59 12.18 16.41
N SER A 5 -24.60 12.74 17.63
CA SER A 5 -23.38 12.89 18.43
C SER A 5 -23.03 11.68 19.32
N ILE A 6 -23.71 10.53 19.17
CA ILE A 6 -23.60 9.42 20.14
C ILE A 6 -22.66 8.29 19.68
N LEU A 7 -22.20 8.26 18.42
CA LEU A 7 -21.38 7.15 17.92
C LEU A 7 -19.86 7.32 18.08
N PHE A 8 -19.35 8.45 18.59
CA PHE A 8 -17.92 8.64 18.86
C PHE A 8 -17.55 8.87 20.33
N SER A 9 -18.51 8.82 21.25
CA SER A 9 -18.25 8.98 22.69
C SER A 9 -17.65 7.73 23.36
N LEU A 10 -17.30 6.68 22.62
CA LEU A 10 -16.78 5.43 23.18
C LEU A 10 -15.25 5.31 23.25
N LEU A 11 -14.49 6.39 23.00
CA LEU A 11 -13.01 6.36 23.02
C LEU A 11 -12.36 7.26 24.08
N LEU A 12 -13.12 7.81 25.02
CA LEU A 12 -12.57 8.66 26.09
C LEU A 12 -13.02 8.18 27.47
N THR A 13 -12.43 7.07 27.91
CA THR A 13 -12.17 6.86 29.34
C THR A 13 -10.67 7.01 29.56
N THR A 14 -10.29 8.14 30.17
CA THR A 14 -8.96 8.32 30.77
C THR A 14 -8.92 7.52 32.08
N SER A 15 -8.92 6.19 31.98
CA SER A 15 -8.47 5.35 33.08
C SER A 15 -6.95 5.25 32.98
N VAL A 16 -6.27 6.01 33.83
CA VAL A 16 -4.92 5.66 34.29
C VAL A 16 -5.06 4.37 35.09
N ALA A 17 -5.16 3.25 34.38
CA ALA A 17 -5.02 1.91 34.93
C ALA A 17 -3.86 1.28 34.19
N ALA A 18 -2.76 1.05 34.91
CA ALA A 18 -1.56 0.40 34.45
C ALA A 18 -1.83 -1.05 34.00
N LYS A 19 -2.46 -1.21 32.84
CA LYS A 19 -2.10 -2.29 31.91
C LYS A 19 -0.98 -1.72 31.07
N ALA A 20 0.09 -2.48 30.88
CA ALA A 20 1.21 -2.11 30.03
C ALA A 20 0.72 -1.96 28.57
N ASP A 21 0.11 -0.82 28.25
CA ASP A 21 -0.19 -0.42 26.90
C ASP A 21 1.15 -0.27 26.19
N LYS A 22 1.32 -1.07 25.13
CA LYS A 22 2.52 -1.02 24.31
C LYS A 22 2.73 0.45 23.93
N PRO A 23 3.92 1.03 24.17
CA PRO A 23 4.18 2.42 23.83
C PRO A 23 3.83 2.62 22.35
N ILE A 24 2.95 3.58 22.07
CA ILE A 24 2.62 3.96 20.69
C ILE A 24 3.93 4.41 20.05
N SER A 25 4.39 3.71 19.02
CA SER A 25 5.65 4.06 18.37
C SER A 25 5.56 5.45 17.73
N GLU A 26 6.66 6.20 17.75
CA GLU A 26 6.76 7.53 17.11
C GLU A 26 6.27 7.47 15.65
N LYS A 27 6.64 6.41 14.93
CA LYS A 27 6.17 6.14 13.56
C LYS A 27 4.65 6.09 13.45
N SER A 28 3.96 5.50 14.43
CA SER A 28 2.49 5.46 14.47
C SER A 28 1.90 6.85 14.70
N GLN A 29 2.48 7.65 15.59
CA GLN A 29 2.04 9.03 15.83
C GLN A 29 2.26 9.92 14.59
N CYS A 30 3.41 9.79 13.92
CA CYS A 30 3.68 10.50 12.67
C CYS A 30 2.70 10.12 11.55
N LYS A 31 2.37 8.82 11.44
CA LYS A 31 1.35 8.35 10.50
C LYS A 31 -0.02 8.94 10.82
N GLN A 32 -0.37 9.08 12.11
CA GLN A 32 -1.62 9.72 12.53
C GLN A 32 -1.65 11.21 12.15
N ILE A 33 -0.59 11.95 12.45
CA ILE A 33 -0.44 13.37 12.06
C ILE A 33 -0.61 13.53 10.56
N ARG A 34 0.11 12.73 9.76
CA ARG A 34 0.03 12.75 8.29
C ARG A 34 -1.38 12.45 7.78
N LYS A 35 -2.08 11.48 8.38
CA LYS A 35 -3.46 11.12 8.00
C LYS A 35 -4.44 12.25 8.31
N LEU A 36 -4.35 12.83 9.50
CA LEU A 36 -5.19 13.96 9.90
C LEU A 36 -4.94 15.17 9.00
N GLN A 37 -3.67 15.48 8.70
CA GLN A 37 -3.32 16.58 7.82
C GLN A 37 -3.87 16.39 6.40
N LYS A 38 -3.66 15.21 5.77
CA LYS A 38 -4.24 14.91 4.46
C LYS A 38 -5.78 15.01 4.45
N PHE A 39 -6.44 14.64 5.54
CA PHE A 39 -7.89 14.73 5.65
C PHE A 39 -8.38 16.18 5.76
N VAL A 40 -7.72 17.00 6.57
CA VAL A 40 -8.01 18.44 6.69
C VAL A 40 -7.75 19.17 5.36
N ASP A 41 -6.63 18.86 4.69
CA ASP A 41 -6.29 19.41 3.37
C ASP A 41 -7.32 19.02 2.29
N LEU A 42 -7.82 17.79 2.34
CA LEU A 42 -8.87 17.33 1.42
C LEU A 42 -10.20 18.04 1.70
N ALA A 43 -10.59 18.16 2.96
CA ALA A 43 -11.87 18.78 3.34
C ALA A 43 -11.91 20.30 3.09
N SER A 44 -10.75 20.95 3.10
CA SER A 44 -10.62 22.37 2.75
C SER A 44 -10.61 22.62 1.24
N ASN A 45 -10.29 21.61 0.42
CA ASN A 45 -10.38 21.69 -1.03
C ASN A 45 -11.80 21.40 -1.52
N THR A 46 -12.63 22.43 -1.62
CA THR A 46 -14.05 22.32 -1.99
C THR A 46 -14.27 21.58 -3.31
N THR A 47 -13.46 21.81 -4.33
CA THR A 47 -13.58 21.11 -5.64
C THR A 47 -13.33 19.62 -5.51
N LYS A 48 -12.20 19.20 -4.91
CA LYS A 48 -11.89 17.78 -4.70
C LYS A 48 -12.91 17.10 -3.80
N LEU A 49 -13.39 17.80 -2.78
CA LEU A 49 -14.40 17.28 -1.85
C LEU A 49 -15.75 17.09 -2.56
N GLN A 50 -16.15 18.03 -3.42
CA GLN A 50 -17.35 17.93 -4.25
C GLN A 50 -17.25 16.76 -5.24
N GLU A 51 -16.12 16.61 -5.94
CA GLU A 51 -15.87 15.48 -6.82
C GLU A 51 -15.97 14.15 -6.06
N LEU A 52 -15.31 14.04 -4.89
CA LEU A 52 -15.33 12.85 -4.05
C LEU A 52 -16.73 12.48 -3.56
N THR A 53 -17.55 13.48 -3.26
CA THR A 53 -18.90 13.30 -2.73
C THR A 53 -19.97 13.24 -3.82
N ASN A 54 -19.58 13.33 -5.10
CA ASN A 54 -20.50 13.48 -6.25
C ASN A 54 -21.49 14.63 -6.04
N ASN A 55 -20.99 15.78 -5.56
CA ASN A 55 -21.76 16.98 -5.23
C ASN A 55 -22.87 16.76 -4.18
N ASN A 56 -22.77 15.72 -3.35
CA ASN A 56 -23.72 15.50 -2.27
C ASN A 56 -23.45 16.48 -1.10
N ALA A 57 -24.25 17.53 -1.02
CA ALA A 57 -24.10 18.60 -0.01
C ALA A 57 -24.08 18.08 1.44
N THR A 58 -24.91 17.09 1.76
CA THR A 58 -24.95 16.50 3.11
C THR A 58 -23.63 15.80 3.46
N LYS A 59 -23.06 15.04 2.51
CA LYS A 59 -21.75 14.40 2.70
C LYS A 59 -20.61 15.41 2.79
N VAL A 60 -20.66 16.48 2.00
CA VAL A 60 -19.69 17.59 2.08
C VAL A 60 -19.71 18.19 3.48
N ALA A 61 -20.88 18.57 3.98
CA ALA A 61 -21.04 19.15 5.32
C ALA A 61 -20.57 18.20 6.42
N GLN A 62 -20.88 16.90 6.31
CA GLN A 62 -20.41 15.88 7.24
C GLN A 62 -18.87 15.79 7.27
N LEU A 63 -18.22 15.70 6.10
CA LEU A 63 -16.76 15.60 6.02
C LEU A 63 -16.06 16.86 6.53
N GLN A 64 -16.64 18.03 6.32
CA GLN A 64 -16.13 19.29 6.87
C GLN A 64 -16.26 19.35 8.41
N ALA A 65 -17.36 18.84 8.97
CA ALA A 65 -17.52 18.74 10.42
C ALA A 65 -16.51 17.75 11.04
N GLU A 66 -16.33 16.59 10.42
CA GLU A 66 -15.31 15.61 10.83
C GLU A 66 -13.90 16.18 10.72
N ALA A 67 -13.60 16.92 9.64
CA ALA A 67 -12.31 17.57 9.44
C ALA A 67 -12.03 18.66 10.49
N SER A 68 -13.07 19.36 10.95
CA SER A 68 -12.93 20.34 12.05
C SER A 68 -12.51 19.65 13.35
N THR A 69 -13.09 18.48 13.65
CA THR A 69 -12.68 17.67 14.82
C THR A 69 -11.25 17.13 14.66
N ALA A 70 -10.92 16.63 13.46
CA ALA A 70 -9.58 16.17 13.12
C ALA A 70 -8.52 17.28 13.22
N SER A 71 -8.89 18.53 12.87
CA SER A 71 -8.03 19.70 12.97
C SER A 71 -7.66 20.03 14.42
N THR A 72 -8.61 19.93 15.35
CA THR A 72 -8.33 20.08 16.80
C THR A 72 -7.35 19.01 17.29
N GLN A 73 -7.56 17.76 16.88
CA GLN A 73 -6.65 16.66 17.23
C GLN A 73 -5.25 16.85 16.62
N LEU A 74 -5.19 17.29 15.36
CA LEU A 74 -3.95 17.58 14.66
C LEU A 74 -3.17 18.67 15.38
N THR A 75 -3.83 19.76 15.79
CA THR A 75 -3.23 20.87 16.56
C THR A 75 -2.64 20.38 17.87
N SER A 76 -3.37 19.51 18.59
CA SER A 76 -2.88 18.90 19.84
C SER A 76 -1.60 18.08 19.61
N LEU A 77 -1.59 17.21 18.59
CA LEU A 77 -0.39 16.42 18.26
C LEU A 77 0.78 17.29 17.77
N GLN A 78 0.49 18.38 17.06
CA GLN A 78 1.49 19.32 16.55
C GLN A 78 2.12 20.20 17.64
N SER A 79 1.52 20.28 18.84
CA SER A 79 2.09 21.03 19.95
C SER A 79 3.42 20.45 20.47
N ASN A 80 3.71 19.17 20.19
CA ASN A 80 4.99 18.55 20.54
C ASN A 80 6.01 18.77 19.41
N ALA A 81 6.85 19.79 19.57
CA ALA A 81 7.86 20.16 18.57
C ALA A 81 8.89 19.06 18.26
N THR A 82 9.25 18.24 19.26
CA THR A 82 10.18 17.12 19.07
C THR A 82 9.56 16.05 18.19
N LEU A 83 8.30 15.68 18.48
CA LEU A 83 7.54 14.75 17.66
C LEU A 83 7.40 15.26 16.23
N ILE A 84 7.08 16.55 16.03
CA ILE A 84 6.93 17.11 14.68
C ILE A 84 8.23 17.09 13.89
N SER A 85 9.36 17.36 14.55
CA SER A 85 10.68 17.28 13.91
C SER A 85 11.00 15.86 13.47
N ALA A 86 10.76 14.86 14.33
CA ALA A 86 10.92 13.45 13.98
C ALA A 86 9.97 13.03 12.84
N CYS A 87 8.72 13.49 12.89
CA CYS A 87 7.73 13.20 11.87
C CYS A 87 8.03 13.83 10.52
N ALA A 88 8.72 14.97 10.45
CA ALA A 88 9.12 15.57 9.18
C ALA A 88 10.02 14.62 8.36
N VAL A 89 11.02 14.01 9.00
CA VAL A 89 11.93 13.05 8.36
C VAL A 89 11.19 11.78 7.95
N ILE A 90 10.37 11.23 8.85
CA ILE A 90 9.57 10.02 8.58
C ILE A 90 8.58 10.27 7.44
N ASN A 91 7.93 11.43 7.42
CA ASN A 91 6.96 11.80 6.39
C ASN A 91 7.63 12.00 5.04
N ALA A 92 8.81 12.63 4.98
CA ALA A 92 9.58 12.76 3.74
C ALA A 92 9.95 11.39 3.16
N SER A 93 10.43 10.48 4.00
CA SER A 93 10.72 9.10 3.59
C SER A 93 9.47 8.36 3.11
N GLN A 94 8.35 8.46 3.85
CA GLN A 94 7.08 7.84 3.43
C GLN A 94 6.49 8.45 2.18
N GLU A 95 6.67 9.75 1.94
CA GLU A 95 6.23 10.40 0.71
C GLU A 95 7.06 9.91 -0.48
N GLN A 96 8.36 9.71 -0.31
CA GLN A 96 9.19 9.09 -1.32
C GLN A 96 8.76 7.64 -1.61
N GLU A 97 8.47 6.84 -0.57
CA GLU A 97 7.88 5.49 -0.71
C GLU A 97 6.54 5.54 -1.47
N ASP A 98 5.59 6.38 -1.04
CA ASP A 98 4.27 6.53 -1.67
C ASP A 98 4.39 6.94 -3.16
N ARG A 99 5.32 7.84 -3.50
CA ARG A 99 5.55 8.29 -4.89
C ARG A 99 6.20 7.22 -5.77
N CYS A 100 7.07 6.39 -5.19
CA CYS A 100 7.62 5.22 -5.89
C CYS A 100 6.53 4.17 -6.12
N GLU A 101 5.75 3.82 -5.09
CA GLU A 101 4.59 2.95 -5.23
C GLU A 101 3.62 3.43 -6.31
N GLU A 102 3.36 4.75 -6.35
CA GLU A 102 2.52 5.35 -7.38
C GLU A 102 3.11 5.16 -8.78
N THR A 103 4.42 5.36 -8.94
CA THR A 103 5.12 5.13 -10.22
C THR A 103 4.92 3.69 -10.69
N PHE A 104 5.08 2.71 -9.81
CA PHE A 104 4.89 1.29 -10.16
C PHE A 104 3.44 0.95 -10.47
N LYS A 105 2.48 1.47 -9.70
CA LYS A 105 1.05 1.29 -9.96
C LYS A 105 0.63 1.89 -11.30
N LEU A 106 1.15 3.07 -11.65
CA LEU A 106 0.89 3.71 -12.94
C LEU A 106 1.50 2.90 -14.09
N GLN A 107 2.74 2.44 -13.96
CA GLN A 107 3.39 1.57 -14.95
C GLN A 107 2.59 0.28 -15.20
N ALA A 108 2.19 -0.41 -14.13
CA ALA A 108 1.39 -1.63 -14.22
C ALA A 108 0.01 -1.37 -14.85
N PHE A 109 -0.63 -0.26 -14.49
CA PHE A 109 -1.91 0.12 -15.07
C PHE A 109 -1.80 0.43 -16.57
N ILE A 110 -0.76 1.13 -16.99
CA ILE A 110 -0.51 1.43 -18.40
C ILE A 110 -0.22 0.14 -19.18
N ALA A 111 0.60 -0.76 -18.64
CA ALA A 111 0.89 -2.06 -19.25
C ALA A 111 -0.36 -2.94 -19.36
N PHE A 112 -1.22 -2.93 -18.34
CA PHE A 112 -2.51 -3.62 -18.40
C PHE A 112 -3.42 -3.02 -19.48
N ALA A 113 -3.52 -1.70 -19.55
CA ALA A 113 -4.38 -1.02 -20.51
C ALA A 113 -3.91 -1.17 -21.97
N SER A 114 -2.62 -1.41 -22.20
CA SER A 114 -2.08 -1.71 -23.52
C SER A 114 -2.19 -3.19 -23.91
N ASN A 115 -2.38 -4.10 -22.95
CA ASN A 115 -2.64 -5.51 -23.21
C ASN A 115 -4.11 -5.72 -23.65
N THR A 116 -4.35 -5.64 -24.96
CA THR A 116 -5.69 -5.70 -25.55
C THR A 116 -6.44 -6.98 -25.18
N THR A 117 -5.78 -8.14 -25.13
CA THR A 117 -6.40 -9.42 -24.77
C THR A 117 -6.82 -9.46 -23.30
N ALA A 118 -5.92 -9.08 -22.38
CA ALA A 118 -6.24 -9.06 -20.95
C ALA A 118 -7.32 -8.02 -20.63
N LEU A 119 -7.24 -6.85 -21.27
CA LEU A 119 -8.21 -5.78 -21.11
C LEU A 119 -9.59 -6.19 -21.67
N ALA A 120 -9.64 -6.81 -22.85
CA ALA A 120 -10.85 -7.34 -23.46
C ALA A 120 -11.50 -8.41 -22.58
N ALA A 121 -10.71 -9.38 -22.09
CA ALA A 121 -11.20 -10.39 -21.15
C ALA A 121 -11.77 -9.75 -19.87
N LYS A 122 -11.06 -8.79 -19.28
CA LYS A 122 -11.50 -8.11 -18.05
C LYS A 122 -12.78 -7.28 -18.24
N THR A 123 -12.97 -6.73 -19.43
CA THR A 123 -14.12 -5.88 -19.78
C THR A 123 -15.26 -6.65 -20.46
N ASN A 124 -15.13 -7.97 -20.62
CA ASN A 124 -16.05 -8.80 -21.41
C ASN A 124 -16.27 -8.24 -22.82
N ASN A 125 -15.19 -7.79 -23.47
CA ASN A 125 -15.20 -7.15 -24.79
C ASN A 125 -16.09 -5.88 -24.88
N ASN A 126 -16.40 -5.23 -23.76
CA ASN A 126 -17.19 -4.00 -23.78
C ASN A 126 -16.35 -2.81 -24.27
N ALA A 127 -16.58 -2.39 -25.52
CA ALA A 127 -15.84 -1.34 -26.19
C ALA A 127 -15.80 0.00 -25.40
N THR A 128 -16.92 0.42 -24.80
CA THR A 128 -16.99 1.66 -24.01
C THR A 128 -16.10 1.59 -22.77
N LYS A 129 -16.08 0.45 -22.07
CA LYS A 129 -15.20 0.24 -20.91
C LYS A 129 -13.73 0.20 -21.32
N ILE A 130 -13.40 -0.47 -22.42
CA ILE A 130 -12.04 -0.52 -22.97
C ILE A 130 -11.56 0.90 -23.27
N ALA A 131 -12.34 1.68 -24.03
CA ALA A 131 -12.00 3.06 -24.37
C ALA A 131 -11.83 3.94 -23.12
N SER A 132 -12.71 3.79 -22.12
CA SER A 132 -12.60 4.52 -20.85
C SER A 132 -11.32 4.17 -20.08
N ILE A 133 -10.92 2.89 -20.04
CA ILE A 133 -9.68 2.44 -19.40
C ILE A 133 -8.46 2.98 -20.15
N GLN A 134 -8.46 2.92 -21.47
CA GLN A 134 -7.39 3.46 -22.30
C GLN A 134 -7.24 4.97 -22.12
N ALA A 135 -8.34 5.73 -22.07
CA ALA A 135 -8.31 7.16 -21.79
C ALA A 135 -7.69 7.47 -20.42
N LYS A 136 -8.05 6.72 -19.37
CA LYS A 136 -7.44 6.84 -18.04
C LYS A 136 -5.96 6.47 -18.05
N ALA A 137 -5.57 5.46 -18.85
CA ALA A 137 -4.18 5.06 -18.99
C ALA A 137 -3.33 6.15 -19.65
N SER A 138 -3.88 6.89 -20.62
CA SER A 138 -3.21 8.07 -21.20
C SER A 138 -2.97 9.16 -20.14
N THR A 139 -3.96 9.47 -19.30
CA THR A 139 -3.77 10.42 -18.18
C THR A 139 -2.74 9.91 -17.17
N ALA A 140 -2.77 8.61 -16.86
CA ALA A 140 -1.80 7.96 -16.00
C ALA A 140 -0.38 8.03 -16.57
N ALA A 141 -0.22 7.92 -17.89
CA ALA A 141 1.07 8.03 -18.58
C ALA A 141 1.66 9.45 -18.44
N THR A 142 0.85 10.50 -18.58
CA THR A 142 1.29 11.89 -18.34
C THR A 142 1.75 12.08 -16.90
N LYS A 143 1.01 11.54 -15.92
CA LYS A 143 1.40 11.61 -14.51
C LYS A 143 2.68 10.83 -14.23
N LEU A 144 2.80 9.62 -14.80
CA LEU A 144 3.99 8.80 -14.68
C LEU A 144 5.22 9.54 -15.22
N GLN A 145 5.11 10.18 -16.40
CA GLN A 145 6.20 10.96 -16.99
C GLN A 145 6.65 12.10 -16.06
N SER A 146 5.70 12.78 -15.40
CA SER A 146 6.01 13.82 -14.41
C SER A 146 6.76 13.27 -13.19
N LEU A 147 6.36 12.10 -12.67
CA LEU A 147 7.06 11.44 -11.57
C LEU A 147 8.46 10.94 -11.99
N MET A 148 8.58 10.40 -13.20
CA MET A 148 9.86 9.90 -13.75
C MET A 148 10.87 11.02 -14.02
N GLY A 149 10.42 12.25 -14.23
CA GLY A 149 11.29 13.42 -14.34
C GLY A 149 12.01 13.83 -13.05
N ASN A 150 11.65 13.27 -11.89
CA ASN A 150 12.29 13.56 -10.61
C ASN A 150 13.45 12.58 -10.35
N SER A 151 14.69 13.02 -10.58
CA SER A 151 15.90 12.19 -10.45
C SER A 151 16.10 11.61 -9.05
N THR A 152 15.83 12.39 -7.99
CA THR A 152 15.92 11.93 -6.60
C THR A 152 14.93 10.80 -6.31
N LEU A 153 13.72 10.89 -6.86
CA LEU A 153 12.72 9.83 -6.78
C LEU A 153 13.20 8.57 -7.52
N GLN A 154 13.67 8.72 -8.76
CA GLN A 154 14.17 7.61 -9.58
C GLN A 154 15.35 6.88 -8.92
N ALA A 155 16.23 7.60 -8.21
CA ALA A 155 17.35 6.99 -7.50
C ALA A 155 16.91 6.12 -6.31
N ALA A 156 15.81 6.48 -5.64
CA ALA A 156 15.33 5.74 -4.46
C ALA A 156 14.37 4.60 -4.78
N CYS A 157 13.62 4.71 -5.87
CA CYS A 157 12.58 3.74 -6.22
C CYS A 157 13.05 2.29 -6.37
N PRO A 158 14.25 1.95 -6.88
CA PRO A 158 14.69 0.55 -6.98
C PRO A 158 14.71 -0.19 -5.65
N THR A 159 15.19 0.44 -4.57
CA THR A 159 15.22 -0.17 -3.23
C THR A 159 13.81 -0.35 -2.68
N ILE A 160 12.92 0.62 -2.92
CA ILE A 160 11.52 0.57 -2.50
C ILE A 160 10.78 -0.53 -3.26
N LEU A 161 11.00 -0.64 -4.57
CA LEU A 161 10.45 -1.70 -5.40
C LEU A 161 10.82 -3.08 -4.88
N GLN A 162 12.11 -3.30 -4.63
CA GLN A 162 12.61 -4.57 -4.12
C GLN A 162 11.95 -4.92 -2.77
N LYS A 163 11.81 -3.95 -1.88
CA LYS A 163 11.10 -4.12 -0.60
C LYS A 163 9.63 -4.50 -0.80
N ASP A 164 8.93 -3.86 -1.73
CA ASP A 164 7.53 -4.16 -2.03
C ASP A 164 7.35 -5.51 -2.72
N GLU A 165 8.25 -5.90 -3.62
CA GLU A 165 8.27 -7.23 -4.24
C GLU A 165 8.45 -8.32 -3.19
N CYS A 166 9.40 -8.15 -2.28
CA CYS A 166 9.63 -9.08 -1.16
C CYS A 166 8.39 -9.18 -0.26
N LYS A 167 7.72 -8.06 0.01
CA LYS A 167 6.47 -8.03 0.76
C LYS A 167 5.32 -8.71 0.00
N GLY A 168 5.21 -8.48 -1.29
CA GLY A 168 4.24 -9.12 -2.17
C GLY A 168 4.41 -10.64 -2.19
N MET A 169 5.65 -11.12 -2.30
CA MET A 169 5.97 -12.54 -2.18
C MET A 169 5.53 -13.13 -0.83
N MET A 170 5.81 -12.43 0.29
CA MET A 170 5.36 -12.90 1.61
C MET A 170 3.83 -12.95 1.73
N GLN A 171 3.12 -11.96 1.17
CA GLN A 171 1.66 -11.96 1.14
C GLN A 171 1.11 -13.09 0.28
N LEU A 172 1.75 -13.39 -0.85
CA LEU A 172 1.40 -14.49 -1.73
C LEU A 172 1.57 -15.84 -1.02
N ALA A 173 2.69 -16.03 -0.32
CA ALA A 173 2.93 -17.21 0.51
C ALA A 173 1.87 -17.36 1.62
N GLN A 174 1.52 -16.26 2.31
CA GLN A 174 0.47 -16.26 3.32
C GLN A 174 -0.91 -16.57 2.74
N PHE A 175 -1.22 -16.07 1.55
CA PHE A 175 -2.46 -16.37 0.85
C PHE A 175 -2.56 -17.87 0.54
N VAL A 176 -1.52 -18.44 -0.09
CA VAL A 176 -1.50 -19.88 -0.40
C VAL A 176 -1.63 -20.72 0.88
N ALA A 177 -0.91 -20.37 1.94
CA ALA A 177 -1.02 -21.05 3.23
C ALA A 177 -2.45 -21.00 3.82
N LYS A 178 -3.14 -19.85 3.70
CA LYS A 178 -4.53 -19.70 4.17
C LYS A 178 -5.52 -20.50 3.32
N VAL A 179 -5.34 -20.54 2.00
CA VAL A 179 -6.22 -21.30 1.10
C VAL A 179 -6.05 -22.81 1.30
N ASN A 180 -4.82 -23.27 1.59
CA ASN A 180 -4.55 -24.67 1.93
C ASN A 180 -5.09 -25.07 3.32
N ASN A 181 -5.49 -24.11 4.16
CA ASN A 181 -6.19 -24.38 5.40
C ASN A 181 -7.71 -24.45 5.15
N GLN A 182 -8.24 -25.67 5.08
CA GLN A 182 -9.65 -25.91 4.74
C GLN A 182 -10.62 -25.18 5.68
N THR A 183 -10.35 -25.10 6.99
CA THR A 183 -11.20 -24.36 7.95
C THR A 183 -11.23 -22.86 7.67
N VAL A 184 -10.08 -22.25 7.34
CA VAL A 184 -10.01 -20.82 6.98
C VAL A 184 -10.74 -20.59 5.66
N LEU A 185 -10.53 -21.47 4.67
CA LEU A 185 -11.19 -21.39 3.38
C LEU A 185 -12.71 -21.50 3.53
N ASP A 186 -13.22 -22.48 4.26
CA ASP A 186 -14.66 -22.67 4.51
C ASP A 186 -15.29 -21.47 5.21
N LYS A 187 -14.56 -20.85 6.16
CA LYS A 187 -14.99 -19.63 6.84
C LYS A 187 -15.08 -18.45 5.88
N VAL A 188 -14.11 -18.29 4.98
CA VAL A 188 -14.08 -17.21 3.98
C VAL A 188 -15.17 -17.40 2.93
N THR A 189 -15.39 -18.64 2.49
CA THR A 189 -16.37 -18.98 1.44
C THR A 189 -17.78 -19.16 1.98
N LYS A 190 -17.94 -19.22 3.31
CA LYS A 190 -19.19 -19.57 4.01
C LYS A 190 -19.78 -20.88 3.50
N GLY A 191 -18.90 -21.86 3.22
CA GLY A 191 -19.27 -23.16 2.66
C GLY A 191 -19.70 -23.14 1.18
N ASN A 192 -19.55 -22.02 0.45
CA ASN A 192 -19.84 -21.99 -0.98
C ASN A 192 -18.72 -22.67 -1.79
N SER A 193 -19.00 -23.86 -2.34
CA SER A 193 -18.04 -24.66 -3.09
C SER A 193 -17.49 -23.96 -4.33
N THR A 194 -18.35 -23.32 -5.14
CA THR A 194 -17.91 -22.59 -6.34
C THR A 194 -16.90 -21.48 -6.03
N LYS A 195 -17.12 -20.73 -4.95
CA LYS A 195 -16.17 -19.72 -4.47
C LYS A 195 -14.88 -20.36 -3.97
N ALA A 196 -14.98 -21.48 -3.25
CA ALA A 196 -13.82 -22.22 -2.77
C ALA A 196 -12.95 -22.71 -3.92
N ASP A 197 -13.55 -23.30 -4.97
CA ASP A 197 -12.84 -23.81 -6.13
C ASP A 197 -12.16 -22.70 -6.94
N LYS A 198 -12.82 -21.54 -7.07
CA LYS A 198 -12.21 -20.35 -7.67
C LYS A 198 -10.99 -19.87 -6.89
N ILE A 199 -11.11 -19.74 -5.56
CA ILE A 199 -9.99 -19.33 -4.69
C ILE A 199 -8.84 -20.36 -4.75
N LYS A 200 -9.15 -21.66 -4.79
CA LYS A 200 -8.15 -22.73 -4.96
C LYS A 200 -7.42 -22.60 -6.30
N THR A 201 -8.14 -22.33 -7.38
CA THR A 201 -7.56 -22.11 -8.70
C THR A 201 -6.61 -20.91 -8.70
N GLU A 202 -7.00 -19.81 -8.07
CA GLU A 202 -6.15 -18.63 -7.87
C GLU A 202 -4.94 -18.92 -6.99
N ALA A 203 -5.09 -19.74 -5.95
CA ALA A 203 -3.98 -20.18 -5.09
C ALA A 203 -2.96 -21.07 -5.82
N VAL A 204 -3.39 -21.89 -6.79
CA VAL A 204 -2.47 -22.65 -7.64
C VAL A 204 -1.62 -21.72 -8.50
N GLN A 205 -2.22 -20.69 -9.11
CA GLN A 205 -1.46 -19.69 -9.88
C GLN A 205 -0.49 -18.91 -8.98
N ALA A 206 -0.96 -18.50 -7.80
CA ALA A 206 -0.13 -17.86 -6.78
C ALA A 206 1.04 -18.74 -6.34
N GLN A 207 0.82 -20.04 -6.15
CA GLN A 207 1.88 -20.99 -5.79
C GLN A 207 2.91 -21.15 -6.92
N ALA A 208 2.47 -21.18 -8.18
CA ALA A 208 3.39 -21.22 -9.33
C ALA A 208 4.28 -19.97 -9.36
N MET A 209 3.70 -18.77 -9.22
CA MET A 209 4.45 -17.50 -9.14
C MET A 209 5.39 -17.48 -7.94
N LEU A 210 4.94 -17.96 -6.77
CA LEU A 210 5.77 -18.04 -5.57
C LEU A 210 6.99 -18.94 -5.80
N THR A 211 6.80 -20.08 -6.45
CA THR A 211 7.87 -21.04 -6.77
C THR A 211 8.88 -20.43 -7.72
N GLU A 212 8.41 -19.70 -8.74
CA GLU A 212 9.25 -18.96 -9.68
C GLU A 212 10.10 -17.90 -8.96
N LEU A 213 9.47 -17.06 -8.13
CA LEU A 213 10.18 -16.05 -7.33
C LEU A 213 11.20 -16.67 -6.36
N GLN A 214 10.83 -17.77 -5.70
CA GLN A 214 11.72 -18.48 -4.78
C GLN A 214 12.91 -19.14 -5.46
N SER A 215 12.75 -19.55 -6.73
CA SER A 215 13.86 -20.10 -7.52
C SER A 215 14.89 -19.04 -7.90
N ASN A 216 14.52 -17.75 -7.88
CA ASN A 216 15.44 -16.65 -8.13
C ASN A 216 16.28 -16.35 -6.87
N LYS A 217 17.45 -16.98 -6.80
CA LYS A 217 18.38 -16.82 -5.67
C LYS A 217 18.75 -15.36 -5.37
N THR A 218 19.02 -14.56 -6.40
CA THR A 218 19.37 -13.14 -6.23
C THR A 218 18.24 -12.35 -5.57
N PHE A 219 17.01 -12.58 -6.01
CA PHE A 219 15.82 -11.97 -5.41
C PHE A 219 15.65 -12.39 -3.95
N MET A 220 15.76 -13.70 -3.66
CA MET A 220 15.64 -14.22 -2.29
C MET A 220 16.72 -13.71 -1.35
N ASP A 221 17.96 -13.63 -1.82
CA ASP A 221 19.08 -13.08 -1.05
C ASP A 221 18.86 -11.59 -0.74
N ALA A 222 18.30 -10.83 -1.69
CA ALA A 222 17.94 -9.44 -1.46
C ALA A 222 16.78 -9.28 -0.45
N CYS A 223 15.73 -10.10 -0.55
CA CYS A 223 14.65 -10.11 0.44
C CYS A 223 15.17 -10.44 1.85
N LYS A 224 16.08 -11.42 1.94
CA LYS A 224 16.74 -11.77 3.19
C LYS A 224 17.59 -10.62 3.73
N ALA A 225 18.30 -9.89 2.88
CA ALA A 225 19.07 -8.70 3.27
C ALA A 225 18.17 -7.58 3.82
N LEU A 226 16.92 -7.50 3.36
CA LEU A 226 15.88 -6.61 3.90
C LEU A 226 15.20 -7.16 5.17
N GLY A 227 15.65 -8.29 5.70
CA GLY A 227 15.07 -8.94 6.88
C GLY A 227 13.75 -9.69 6.59
N MET A 228 13.38 -9.87 5.33
CA MET A 228 12.15 -10.54 4.92
C MET A 228 12.45 -12.00 4.56
N THR A 229 12.12 -12.93 5.46
CA THR A 229 12.28 -14.38 5.23
C THR A 229 10.94 -15.08 5.11
N VAL A 230 10.76 -15.87 4.05
CA VAL A 230 9.56 -16.70 3.89
C VAL A 230 9.60 -17.85 4.90
N GLY A 231 8.57 -17.98 5.74
CA GLY A 231 8.44 -19.09 6.69
C GLY A 231 8.72 -18.75 8.17
N SER A 232 9.26 -17.57 8.47
CA SER A 232 9.32 -17.08 9.85
C SER A 232 7.93 -16.59 10.24
N GLY A 233 7.11 -17.42 10.89
CA GLY A 233 5.73 -17.12 11.32
C GLY A 233 5.57 -15.96 12.31
N ARG A 234 6.54 -15.05 12.42
CA ARG A 234 6.37 -13.76 13.06
C ARG A 234 5.81 -12.80 12.01
N GLY A 235 4.64 -12.24 12.30
CA GLY A 235 4.01 -11.23 11.45
C GLY A 235 4.98 -10.12 11.10
N ILE A 236 4.71 -9.43 9.97
CA ILE A 236 5.47 -8.27 9.50
C ILE A 236 5.29 -7.14 10.53
N ASP A 237 6.00 -7.22 11.66
CA ASP A 237 6.11 -6.15 12.63
C ASP A 237 6.98 -5.08 11.98
N SER A 238 6.28 -4.06 11.48
CA SER A 238 6.83 -2.94 10.76
C SER A 238 7.54 -1.98 11.72
N GLY A 239 8.59 -2.41 12.40
CA GLY A 239 9.17 -1.60 13.47
C GLY A 239 10.49 -2.09 14.06
N ALA A 240 11.57 -1.92 13.31
CA ALA A 240 12.82 -1.38 13.83
C ALA A 240 13.63 -0.93 12.61
N SER A 241 13.54 0.34 12.26
CA SER A 241 14.69 0.98 11.63
C SER A 241 15.75 0.97 12.71
N THR A 242 16.63 -0.03 12.70
CA THR A 242 17.87 0.08 13.43
C THR A 242 18.61 1.25 12.79
N GLU A 243 18.52 2.42 13.40
CA GLU A 243 19.56 3.42 13.29
C GLU A 243 20.84 2.74 13.79
N ALA A 244 21.51 2.06 12.87
CA ALA A 244 22.88 1.66 13.07
C ALA A 244 23.67 2.96 13.19
N ALA A 245 24.10 3.24 14.41
CA ALA A 245 25.14 4.21 14.69
C ALA A 245 26.22 4.11 13.61
N THR A 246 26.56 5.27 13.07
CA THR A 246 27.67 5.53 12.17
C THR A 246 28.96 4.91 12.70
N THR A 247 29.18 3.63 12.38
CA THR A 247 30.49 3.02 12.41
C THR A 247 30.97 2.98 10.97
N SER A 248 32.04 3.73 10.73
CA SER A 248 32.81 3.78 9.50
C SER A 248 33.41 2.40 9.20
N GLY A 249 32.57 1.48 8.76
CA GLY A 249 32.95 0.20 8.19
C GLY A 249 32.82 0.31 6.69
N LYS A 250 33.94 0.23 5.97
CA LYS A 250 33.99 0.03 4.51
C LYS A 250 33.20 -1.22 4.14
N SER A 251 31.89 -1.10 3.99
CA SER A 251 31.11 -2.04 3.20
C SER A 251 31.35 -1.66 1.75
N SER A 252 32.12 -2.49 1.04
CA SER A 252 32.26 -2.41 -0.40
C SER A 252 30.88 -2.51 -1.02
N GLY A 253 30.31 -1.34 -1.35
CA GLY A 253 29.05 -1.20 -2.05
C GLY A 253 29.19 -1.77 -3.46
N THR A 254 29.10 -3.09 -3.58
CA THR A 254 28.61 -3.68 -4.81
C THR A 254 27.13 -3.31 -4.88
N ILE A 255 26.86 -2.11 -5.37
CA ILE A 255 25.60 -1.81 -6.03
C ILE A 255 25.51 -2.92 -7.07
N VAL A 256 24.69 -3.94 -6.80
CA VAL A 256 24.31 -4.92 -7.80
C VAL A 256 23.64 -4.06 -8.86
N ARG A 257 24.40 -3.72 -9.90
CA ARG A 257 23.83 -3.27 -11.17
C ARG A 257 22.95 -4.45 -11.56
N VAL A 258 21.67 -4.32 -11.24
CA VAL A 258 20.57 -5.12 -11.79
C VAL A 258 20.63 -4.84 -13.28
N GLY A 259 21.56 -5.49 -13.96
CA GLY A 259 21.72 -5.42 -15.40
C GLY A 259 20.47 -6.06 -15.96
N SER A 260 19.54 -5.22 -16.41
CA SER A 260 18.41 -5.63 -17.25
C SER A 260 17.72 -6.92 -16.81
N ILE A 261 17.50 -7.13 -15.50
CA ILE A 261 16.49 -8.11 -15.07
C ILE A 261 15.21 -7.58 -15.67
N GLN A 262 14.72 -8.30 -16.68
CA GLN A 262 13.62 -7.85 -17.49
C GLN A 262 12.43 -7.56 -16.58
N PHE A 263 11.99 -6.31 -16.54
CA PHE A 263 10.74 -5.85 -15.91
C PHE A 263 9.49 -6.63 -16.39
N THR A 264 9.64 -7.52 -17.38
CA THR A 264 8.60 -8.37 -17.95
C THR A 264 8.01 -9.35 -16.94
N MET A 265 8.79 -9.87 -15.99
CA MET A 265 8.29 -10.81 -14.97
C MET A 265 7.37 -10.14 -13.93
N LEU A 266 7.52 -8.83 -13.69
CA LEU A 266 6.72 -8.12 -12.69
C LEU A 266 5.32 -7.73 -13.20
N SER A 267 5.21 -7.44 -14.49
CA SER A 267 3.94 -7.00 -15.08
C SER A 267 2.86 -8.08 -15.01
N THR A 268 3.23 -9.37 -15.00
CA THR A 268 2.29 -10.49 -14.87
C THR A 268 1.84 -10.69 -13.42
N ILE A 269 2.73 -10.54 -12.44
CA ILE A 269 2.43 -10.72 -11.02
C ILE A 269 1.45 -9.65 -10.51
N LEU A 270 1.65 -8.38 -10.88
CA LEU A 270 0.76 -7.29 -10.46
C LEU A 270 -0.64 -7.37 -11.06
N VAL A 271 -0.77 -7.85 -12.30
CA VAL A 271 -2.09 -8.00 -12.95
C VAL A 271 -2.92 -9.10 -12.29
N VAL A 272 -2.29 -10.21 -11.89
CA VAL A 272 -2.96 -11.30 -11.18
C VAL A 272 -3.37 -10.84 -9.76
N ALA A 273 -2.47 -10.18 -9.03
CA ALA A 273 -2.77 -9.66 -7.69
C ALA A 273 -3.86 -8.56 -7.70
N ALA A 274 -3.82 -7.64 -8.66
CA ALA A 274 -4.85 -6.61 -8.79
C ALA A 274 -6.22 -7.20 -9.20
N GLY A 275 -6.23 -8.32 -9.92
CA GLY A 275 -7.43 -9.11 -10.18
C GLY A 275 -8.04 -9.71 -8.90
N MET A 276 -7.19 -10.18 -7.98
CA MET A 276 -7.58 -10.85 -6.73
C MET A 276 -8.18 -9.92 -5.67
N PHE A 277 -7.76 -8.65 -5.61
CA PHE A 277 -8.28 -7.68 -4.61
C PHE A 277 -9.58 -6.97 -5.01
N LEU A 278 -10.09 -7.19 -6.23
CA LEU A 278 -11.31 -6.57 -6.75
C LEU A 278 -12.51 -7.54 -6.82
N LEU A 279 -12.41 -8.71 -6.19
CA LEU A 279 -13.46 -9.74 -6.08
C LEU A 279 -13.81 -9.99 -4.61
#